data_AF-A0A182P8N0-F1
#
_entry.id   AF-A0A182P8N0-F1
#
_cell.length_a   1.000
_cell.length_b   1.000
_cell.length_c   1.000
_cell.angle_alpha   90.00
_cell.angle_beta   90.00
_cell.angle_gamma   90.00
#
_symmetry.space_group_name_H-M   'P 1'
#
loop_
_entity.id
_entity.type
_entity.pdbx_description
1 polymer ?
#
loop_
_entity_poly.entity_id
_entity_poly.type
_entity_poly.pdbx_seq_one_letter_code
_entity_poly.pdbx_strand_id
1 'polypeptide(L)'
;MASVESKPKSVEPTAENVDDKEDVDEEVVDENAPAGKKKKKRSRKPKKAASVAEDSDDEALREALAERQAEDKRQVAAAEKAAKEQTKKNQKAAQQAAKAAAPVAEGEEEEEGDEEDDGATGADGKKKRKKRNKKKGGAAAATLVAPSVPIAEQFADGKFPEGQIMQYPDSTTAKDRFTSEEKRALDRMHLDIYNELRQAAEAHRQTRQYMQKWIKPGMTMIEICEELENTARRLIGENGLEAGLAFPTGCSRNHCAAHYTPNAGDPTVLLYDDVTKIDFGTHIKGRIIDCAFTLSFNPKYDKLLEAVKEATETGIREAGIDVRLCDIGAAIQEVMESYEVELDGKTYQVKAIRNLNGHSISPYRIHAGKTVPIVKGGETTRMEENEFYAIETFGSTGRGLVHDDMDCSHYMKDFDAPKVPLRLQSSKQLLGLINRNFGTLAFCKRWLDRAGATKYQMALKDLCDKGIVEAYPPLCDVKGSYTAQYEHTIMLRPTCKEVVSRGDDY
;
A
#
# COMPACT_ATOMS: atom_id res chain seq x y z
N MET A 1 -8.26 10.03 13.76
CA MET A 1 -7.11 10.17 14.67
C MET A 1 -6.13 9.04 14.37
N ALA A 2 -5.16 9.28 13.49
CA ALA A 2 -3.87 8.61 13.69
C ALA A 2 -3.36 9.09 15.04
N SER A 3 -3.25 8.19 16.01
CA SER A 3 -2.82 8.58 17.36
C SER A 3 -1.30 8.69 17.41
N VAL A 4 -0.76 9.71 16.72
CA VAL A 4 0.46 10.37 17.19
C VAL A 4 0.02 11.19 18.40
N GLU A 5 0.60 10.91 19.59
CA GLU A 5 0.32 11.66 20.81
C GLU A 5 0.28 13.17 20.56
N SER A 6 -0.89 13.77 20.76
CA SER A 6 -1.06 15.21 20.73
C SER A 6 -0.23 15.85 21.85
N LYS A 7 0.68 16.76 21.50
CA LYS A 7 1.47 17.55 22.45
C LYS A 7 0.57 18.31 23.44
N PRO A 8 0.97 18.44 24.73
CA PRO A 8 0.27 19.29 25.69
C PRO A 8 0.42 20.77 25.30
N LYS A 9 -0.69 21.52 25.38
CA LYS A 9 -0.73 22.98 25.19
C LYS A 9 0.13 23.67 26.25
N SER A 10 1.02 24.55 25.81
CA SER A 10 1.73 25.51 26.67
C SER A 10 0.72 26.47 27.31
N VAL A 11 0.69 26.48 28.64
CA VAL A 11 0.00 27.51 29.43
C VAL A 11 0.91 28.75 29.44
N GLU A 12 0.42 29.86 28.92
CA GLU A 12 1.06 31.17 29.08
C GLU A 12 1.03 31.57 30.57
N PRO A 13 2.14 32.04 31.17
CA PRO A 13 2.08 32.70 32.45
C PRO A 13 1.72 34.18 32.24
N THR A 14 0.75 34.62 33.05
CA THR A 14 0.35 36.00 33.24
C THR A 14 1.51 36.88 33.69
N ALA A 15 1.55 38.10 33.15
CA ALA A 15 2.52 39.13 33.48
C ALA A 15 2.39 39.63 34.93
N GLU A 16 3.50 39.67 35.65
CA GLU A 16 3.71 40.58 36.78
C GLU A 16 5.02 41.36 36.55
N ASN A 17 4.89 42.68 36.48
CA ASN A 17 5.98 43.64 36.54
C ASN A 17 6.43 43.79 38.00
N VAL A 18 7.72 43.60 38.28
CA VAL A 18 8.40 44.33 39.35
C VAL A 18 9.82 44.65 38.87
N ASP A 19 10.10 45.96 38.78
CA ASP A 19 11.42 46.56 38.64
C ASP A 19 12.38 46.02 39.70
N ASP A 20 13.63 45.76 39.33
CA ASP A 20 14.76 46.25 40.14
C ASP A 20 16.04 46.30 39.30
N LYS A 21 16.61 47.50 39.29
CA LYS A 21 17.95 47.83 38.81
C LYS A 21 18.96 47.37 39.86
N GLU A 22 20.12 46.88 39.40
CA GLU A 22 21.38 47.23 40.05
C GLU A 22 22.54 47.06 39.06
N ASP A 23 23.36 48.12 39.03
CA ASP A 23 24.59 48.30 38.27
C ASP A 23 25.71 47.34 38.74
N VAL A 24 26.80 47.23 37.96
CA VAL A 24 28.20 47.48 38.37
C VAL A 24 29.20 46.92 37.32
N ASP A 25 29.99 47.87 36.78
CA ASP A 25 31.38 47.89 36.28
C ASP A 25 31.88 46.89 35.22
N GLU A 26 32.24 47.32 34.00
CA GLU A 26 33.43 48.09 33.55
C GLU A 26 34.79 47.38 33.71
N GLU A 27 35.36 46.92 32.59
CA GLU A 27 36.79 47.08 32.29
C GLU A 27 36.96 47.36 30.78
N VAL A 28 37.29 48.62 30.48
CA VAL A 28 37.97 49.13 29.26
C VAL A 28 39.48 48.97 29.49
N VAL A 29 40.34 48.64 28.51
CA VAL A 29 41.32 49.50 27.76
C VAL A 29 42.03 48.57 26.72
N ASP A 30 42.53 48.93 25.54
CA ASP A 30 42.40 50.08 24.63
C ASP A 30 43.29 49.87 23.37
N GLU A 31 42.88 50.54 22.28
CA GLU A 31 43.61 51.14 21.15
C GLU A 31 44.90 50.55 20.55
N ASN A 32 44.91 50.43 19.21
CA ASN A 32 45.43 51.53 18.38
C ASN A 32 45.25 51.33 16.86
N ALA A 33 44.82 52.40 16.18
CA ALA A 33 44.94 52.64 14.74
C ALA A 33 45.58 54.02 14.55
N PRO A 34 46.18 54.32 13.37
CA PRO A 34 45.74 55.57 12.73
C PRO A 34 45.66 55.56 11.19
N ALA A 35 44.73 56.42 10.73
CA ALA A 35 44.60 57.25 9.51
C ALA A 35 45.68 57.16 8.39
N GLY A 36 45.43 57.40 7.10
CA GLY A 36 44.30 57.93 6.34
C GLY A 36 44.78 58.52 4.98
N LYS A 37 43.83 58.70 4.04
CA LYS A 37 43.82 59.54 2.80
C LYS A 37 44.21 58.96 1.41
N LYS A 38 43.14 58.86 0.59
CA LYS A 38 42.93 59.30 -0.83
C LYS A 38 43.77 58.70 -1.97
N LYS A 39 43.10 58.01 -2.91
CA LYS A 39 42.93 58.41 -4.34
C LYS A 39 42.04 57.45 -5.14
N LYS A 40 41.07 58.01 -5.89
CA LYS A 40 40.32 57.33 -6.98
C LYS A 40 41.18 57.30 -8.25
N LYS A 41 41.26 56.15 -8.96
CA LYS A 41 40.95 55.99 -10.41
C LYS A 41 41.25 54.58 -10.96
N ARG A 42 40.17 53.95 -11.47
CA ARG A 42 39.98 53.06 -12.64
C ARG A 42 41.04 52.01 -13.06
N SER A 43 40.53 50.77 -13.06
CA SER A 43 40.58 49.70 -14.08
C SER A 43 41.91 49.04 -14.49
N ARG A 44 42.03 47.74 -14.17
CA ARG A 44 42.48 46.66 -15.08
C ARG A 44 42.11 45.27 -14.51
N LYS A 45 41.60 44.39 -15.38
CA LYS A 45 41.09 43.01 -15.14
C LYS A 45 42.05 42.10 -14.36
N PRO A 46 41.55 41.09 -13.61
CA PRO A 46 42.22 39.81 -13.45
C PRO A 46 41.67 38.74 -14.41
N LYS A 47 42.52 37.75 -14.67
CA LYS A 47 42.45 36.72 -15.71
C LYS A 47 41.55 35.54 -15.32
N LYS A 48 40.97 34.91 -16.35
CA LYS A 48 40.27 33.61 -16.37
C LYS A 48 41.22 32.44 -16.07
N ALA A 49 40.73 31.50 -15.24
CA ALA A 49 40.85 30.04 -15.32
C ALA A 49 39.94 29.47 -14.21
N ALA A 50 39.07 28.47 -14.36
CA ALA A 50 38.63 27.62 -15.46
C ALA A 50 37.22 27.10 -15.07
N SER A 51 36.27 27.07 -16.02
CA SER A 51 34.94 26.45 -15.88
C SER A 51 34.54 25.92 -17.24
N VAL A 52 34.91 24.67 -17.55
CA VAL A 52 34.57 24.02 -18.84
C VAL A 52 34.15 22.55 -18.63
N ALA A 53 34.02 22.07 -17.38
CA ALA A 53 33.71 20.66 -17.12
C ALA A 53 32.26 20.39 -16.67
N GLU A 54 31.47 21.41 -16.33
CA GLU A 54 30.11 21.21 -15.79
C GLU A 54 28.98 21.43 -16.82
N ASP A 55 29.25 22.12 -17.94
CA ASP A 55 28.24 22.36 -18.98
C ASP A 55 28.11 21.21 -20.00
N SER A 56 29.14 20.36 -20.16
CA SER A 56 29.12 19.28 -21.17
C SER A 56 28.29 18.08 -20.75
N ASP A 57 28.21 17.80 -19.44
CA ASP A 57 27.53 16.62 -18.92
C ASP A 57 26.00 16.81 -18.90
N ASP A 58 25.55 18.06 -18.77
CA ASP A 58 24.13 18.44 -18.77
C ASP A 58 23.54 18.46 -20.20
N GLU A 59 24.36 18.74 -21.21
CA GLU A 59 23.97 18.67 -22.63
C GLU A 59 23.91 17.21 -23.12
N ALA A 60 24.88 16.37 -22.73
CA ALA A 60 24.88 14.95 -23.05
C ALA A 60 23.68 14.21 -22.43
N LEU A 61 23.27 14.58 -21.21
CA LEU A 61 22.08 14.02 -20.56
C LEU A 61 20.79 14.41 -21.28
N ARG A 62 20.67 15.65 -21.77
CA ARG A 62 19.50 16.12 -22.52
C ARG A 62 19.39 15.44 -23.88
N GLU A 63 20.52 15.21 -24.55
CA GLU A 63 20.55 14.51 -25.83
C GLU A 63 20.16 13.04 -25.67
N ALA A 64 20.68 12.36 -24.63
CA ALA A 64 20.30 10.99 -24.30
C ALA A 64 18.81 10.83 -23.94
N LEU A 65 18.24 11.80 -23.22
CA LEU A 65 16.80 11.82 -22.90
C LEU A 65 15.94 12.05 -24.16
N ALA A 66 16.39 12.90 -25.08
CA ALA A 66 15.69 13.14 -26.34
C ALA A 66 15.72 11.91 -27.27
N GLU A 67 16.84 11.20 -27.33
CA GLU A 67 16.96 9.94 -28.09
C GLU A 67 16.05 8.85 -27.53
N ARG A 68 16.01 8.70 -26.20
CA ARG A 68 15.13 7.72 -25.54
C ARG A 68 13.65 8.01 -25.78
N GLN A 69 13.24 9.28 -25.69
CA GLN A 69 11.87 9.70 -26.03
C GLN A 69 11.52 9.47 -27.50
N ALA A 70 12.48 9.60 -28.41
CA ALA A 70 12.27 9.31 -29.83
C ALA A 70 12.14 7.80 -30.08
N GLU A 71 12.87 6.97 -29.33
CA GLU A 71 12.77 5.51 -29.40
C GLU A 71 11.45 4.99 -28.85
N ASP A 72 10.99 5.51 -27.70
CA ASP A 72 9.68 5.18 -27.12
C ASP A 72 8.53 5.51 -28.07
N LYS A 73 8.58 6.68 -28.74
CA LYS A 73 7.58 7.04 -29.78
C LYS A 73 7.58 6.06 -30.95
N ARG A 74 8.74 5.55 -31.36
CA ARG A 74 8.84 4.55 -32.44
C ARG A 74 8.27 3.19 -32.01
N GLN A 75 8.51 2.78 -30.76
CA GLN A 75 7.98 1.54 -30.21
C GLN A 75 6.46 1.58 -30.05
N VAL A 76 5.89 2.70 -29.59
CA VAL A 76 4.44 2.91 -29.51
C VAL A 76 3.81 2.86 -30.91
N ALA A 77 4.38 3.54 -31.90
CA ALA A 77 3.89 3.49 -33.28
C ALA A 77 3.95 2.08 -33.90
N ALA A 78 4.97 1.29 -33.56
CA ALA A 78 5.09 -0.10 -33.99
C ALA A 78 4.03 -1.00 -33.33
N ALA A 79 3.77 -0.81 -32.04
CA ALA A 79 2.74 -1.54 -31.30
C ALA A 79 1.32 -1.25 -31.83
N GLU A 80 1.01 0.02 -32.13
CA GLU A 80 -0.27 0.40 -32.74
C GLU A 80 -0.47 -0.23 -34.12
N LYS A 81 0.60 -0.33 -34.92
CA LYS A 81 0.55 -0.96 -36.24
C LYS A 81 0.31 -2.48 -36.12
N ALA A 82 0.97 -3.14 -35.17
CA ALA A 82 0.76 -4.56 -34.89
C ALA A 82 -0.67 -4.83 -34.39
N ALA A 83 -1.22 -3.97 -33.52
CA ALA A 83 -2.60 -4.07 -33.05
C ALA A 83 -3.61 -3.96 -34.21
N LYS A 84 -3.42 -3.00 -35.12
CA LYS A 84 -4.27 -2.84 -36.31
C LYS A 84 -4.22 -4.05 -37.26
N GLU A 85 -3.08 -4.71 -37.39
CA GLU A 85 -2.95 -5.95 -38.18
C GLU A 85 -3.66 -7.14 -37.50
N GLN A 86 -3.57 -7.24 -36.17
CA GLN A 86 -4.26 -8.26 -35.38
C GLN A 86 -5.79 -8.09 -35.48
N THR A 87 -6.31 -6.86 -35.39
CA THR A 87 -7.75 -6.58 -35.55
C THR A 87 -8.25 -6.97 -36.94
N LYS A 88 -7.47 -6.70 -38.00
CA LYS A 88 -7.81 -7.12 -39.37
C LYS A 88 -7.82 -8.65 -39.54
N LYS A 89 -6.91 -9.37 -38.87
CA LYS A 89 -6.92 -10.85 -38.86
C LYS A 89 -8.16 -11.40 -38.15
N ASN A 90 -8.52 -10.83 -37.00
CA ASN A 90 -9.69 -11.25 -36.24
C ASN A 90 -11.01 -10.98 -37.00
N GLN A 91 -11.11 -9.86 -37.71
CA GLN A 91 -12.27 -9.57 -38.57
C GLN A 91 -12.39 -10.55 -39.75
N LYS A 92 -11.27 -10.96 -40.36
CA LYS A 92 -11.26 -12.01 -41.40
C LYS A 92 -11.67 -13.38 -40.85
N ALA A 93 -11.22 -13.73 -39.65
CA ALA A 93 -11.61 -14.99 -39.00
C ALA A 93 -13.11 -15.03 -38.64
N ALA A 94 -13.65 -13.92 -38.14
CA ALA A 94 -15.08 -13.79 -37.84
C ALA A 94 -15.96 -13.90 -39.10
N GLN A 95 -15.52 -13.33 -40.24
CA GLN A 95 -16.24 -13.47 -41.51
C GLN A 95 -16.19 -14.89 -42.09
N GLN A 96 -15.15 -15.68 -41.78
CA GLN A 96 -15.07 -17.08 -42.18
C GLN A 96 -15.96 -17.97 -41.30
N ALA A 97 -16.05 -17.68 -39.99
CA ALA A 97 -16.94 -18.39 -39.08
C ALA A 97 -18.43 -18.16 -39.39
N ALA A 98 -18.81 -16.93 -39.78
CA ALA A 98 -20.19 -16.60 -40.15
C ALA A 98 -20.67 -17.27 -41.45
N LYS A 99 -19.77 -17.76 -42.31
CA LYS A 99 -20.12 -18.53 -43.52
C LYS A 99 -20.31 -20.03 -43.27
N ALA A 100 -19.95 -20.53 -42.09
CA ALA A 100 -20.04 -21.95 -41.75
C ALA A 100 -21.33 -22.32 -40.98
N ALA A 101 -22.16 -21.34 -40.64
CA ALA A 101 -23.40 -21.54 -39.88
C ALA A 101 -24.62 -21.06 -40.71
N ALA A 102 -25.16 -21.96 -41.55
CA ALA A 102 -26.52 -21.86 -42.10
C ALA A 102 -27.22 -23.21 -41.86
N PRO A 103 -28.51 -23.25 -41.48
CA PRO A 103 -29.13 -24.46 -40.96
C PRO A 103 -29.72 -25.33 -42.08
N VAL A 104 -29.70 -26.65 -41.88
CA VAL A 104 -30.50 -27.64 -42.62
C VAL A 104 -31.33 -28.42 -41.60
N ALA A 105 -32.58 -28.67 -41.97
CA ALA A 105 -33.67 -29.20 -41.17
C ALA A 105 -33.71 -30.75 -41.10
N GLU A 106 -34.70 -31.24 -40.33
CA GLU A 106 -35.23 -32.63 -40.19
C GLU A 106 -34.37 -33.53 -39.27
N GLY A 107 -34.89 -34.39 -38.40
CA GLY A 107 -36.22 -34.91 -38.05
C GLY A 107 -36.03 -35.98 -36.94
N GLU A 108 -37.11 -36.36 -36.28
CA GLU A 108 -37.33 -37.41 -35.25
C GLU A 108 -36.61 -38.77 -35.56
N GLU A 109 -36.23 -39.69 -34.66
CA GLU A 109 -36.87 -40.31 -33.47
C GLU A 109 -35.86 -41.35 -32.86
N GLU A 110 -36.01 -41.70 -31.55
CA GLU A 110 -35.75 -42.99 -30.83
C GLU A 110 -34.36 -43.73 -30.93
N GLU A 111 -33.80 -44.50 -29.98
CA GLU A 111 -34.14 -45.04 -28.66
C GLU A 111 -32.85 -45.60 -27.98
N GLU A 112 -32.91 -45.75 -26.65
CA GLU A 112 -32.21 -46.63 -25.68
C GLU A 112 -30.81 -47.28 -25.89
N GLY A 113 -30.06 -47.43 -24.78
CA GLY A 113 -29.26 -48.65 -24.54
C GLY A 113 -27.94 -48.53 -23.75
N ASP A 114 -28.08 -48.46 -22.43
CA ASP A 114 -27.24 -48.93 -21.30
C ASP A 114 -25.81 -49.54 -21.40
N GLU A 115 -25.08 -49.26 -20.29
CA GLU A 115 -24.18 -50.11 -19.46
C GLU A 115 -22.78 -50.53 -19.98
N GLU A 116 -21.69 -50.12 -19.28
CA GLU A 116 -20.85 -50.89 -18.32
C GLU A 116 -19.93 -51.93 -19.03
N ASP A 117 -18.69 -52.29 -18.67
CA ASP A 117 -17.79 -52.17 -17.53
C ASP A 117 -16.36 -52.62 -17.98
N ASP A 118 -15.37 -52.27 -17.16
CA ASP A 118 -14.02 -52.82 -16.90
C ASP A 118 -13.20 -53.68 -17.89
N GLY A 119 -11.93 -53.25 -18.07
CA GLY A 119 -10.81 -53.84 -17.33
C GLY A 119 -10.12 -55.14 -17.82
N ALA A 120 -8.86 -54.96 -18.29
CA ALA A 120 -7.70 -55.88 -18.19
C ALA A 120 -7.62 -57.03 -19.23
N THR A 121 -6.48 -57.51 -19.79
CA THR A 121 -5.03 -57.53 -19.50
C THR A 121 -4.25 -57.90 -20.80
N GLY A 122 -2.92 -57.74 -20.84
CA GLY A 122 -2.05 -58.74 -21.53
C GLY A 122 -1.10 -58.33 -22.68
N ALA A 123 0.12 -57.95 -22.30
CA ALA A 123 1.44 -58.36 -22.82
C ALA A 123 1.92 -58.21 -24.30
N ASP A 124 3.08 -57.55 -24.39
CA ASP A 124 4.32 -57.84 -25.16
C ASP A 124 4.53 -57.39 -26.62
N GLY A 125 5.70 -56.78 -26.86
CA GLY A 125 6.17 -56.41 -28.21
C GLY A 125 7.21 -55.28 -28.31
N LYS A 126 8.46 -55.53 -27.89
CA LYS A 126 9.64 -54.66 -28.14
C LYS A 126 9.86 -54.37 -29.64
N LYS A 127 9.93 -53.09 -30.05
CA LYS A 127 10.71 -52.64 -31.23
C LYS A 127 11.30 -51.22 -31.09
N LYS A 128 12.64 -51.21 -30.94
CA LYS A 128 13.69 -50.25 -31.33
C LYS A 128 13.40 -48.73 -31.40
N ARG A 129 14.11 -48.02 -30.52
CA ARG A 129 14.44 -46.58 -30.49
C ARG A 129 14.87 -46.02 -31.85
N LYS A 130 14.26 -44.89 -32.26
CA LYS A 130 14.84 -43.91 -33.18
C LYS A 130 14.96 -42.58 -32.42
N LYS A 131 16.20 -42.20 -32.05
CA LYS A 131 16.52 -40.92 -31.40
C LYS A 131 16.10 -39.77 -32.32
N ARG A 132 15.08 -38.99 -31.95
CA ARG A 132 14.81 -37.65 -32.50
C ARG A 132 15.28 -36.64 -31.46
N ASN A 133 16.33 -35.88 -31.82
CA ASN A 133 16.77 -34.71 -31.08
C ASN A 133 15.59 -33.75 -30.91
N LYS A 134 15.04 -33.66 -29.70
CA LYS A 134 14.11 -32.59 -29.33
C LYS A 134 14.98 -31.37 -29.05
N LYS A 135 15.07 -30.45 -30.03
CA LYS A 135 15.53 -29.08 -29.79
C LYS A 135 14.78 -28.59 -28.54
N LYS A 136 15.51 -28.19 -27.50
CA LYS A 136 14.97 -27.35 -26.43
C LYS A 136 14.48 -26.07 -27.12
N GLY A 137 13.18 -26.01 -27.41
CA GLY A 137 12.53 -24.74 -27.68
C GLY A 137 12.65 -23.95 -26.38
N GLY A 138 13.36 -22.82 -26.42
CA GLY A 138 13.32 -21.86 -25.33
C GLY A 138 11.87 -21.55 -25.05
N ALA A 139 11.45 -21.69 -23.80
CA ALA A 139 10.18 -21.15 -23.37
C ALA A 139 10.24 -19.65 -23.65
N ALA A 140 9.47 -19.18 -24.64
CA ALA A 140 9.18 -17.76 -24.73
C ALA A 140 8.60 -17.36 -23.37
N ALA A 141 9.22 -16.39 -22.71
CA ALA A 141 8.70 -15.87 -21.45
C ALA A 141 7.24 -15.48 -21.68
N ALA A 142 6.31 -16.16 -20.99
CA ALA A 142 4.91 -15.81 -21.08
C ALA A 142 4.77 -14.35 -20.62
N THR A 143 4.29 -13.46 -21.50
CA THR A 143 4.02 -12.07 -21.14
C THR A 143 3.07 -12.06 -19.96
N LEU A 144 3.46 -11.42 -18.85
CA LEU A 144 2.60 -11.29 -17.68
C LEU A 144 1.39 -10.44 -18.04
N VAL A 145 0.18 -11.00 -17.96
CA VAL A 145 -1.07 -10.31 -18.29
C VAL A 145 -1.73 -9.85 -17.00
N ALA A 146 -2.12 -8.57 -16.94
CA ALA A 146 -2.83 -8.03 -15.80
C ALA A 146 -4.24 -8.64 -15.71
N PRO A 147 -4.69 -9.08 -14.52
CA PRO A 147 -6.02 -9.62 -14.34
C PRO A 147 -7.07 -8.52 -14.60
N SER A 148 -8.19 -8.90 -15.22
CA SER A 148 -9.16 -7.93 -15.74
C SER A 148 -10.62 -8.26 -15.45
N VAL A 149 -10.94 -9.48 -15.01
CA VAL A 149 -12.32 -9.90 -14.73
C VAL A 149 -12.64 -9.53 -13.28
N PRO A 150 -13.68 -8.73 -13.00
CA PRO A 150 -14.08 -8.39 -11.64
C PRO A 150 -14.34 -9.63 -10.79
N ILE A 151 -14.00 -9.58 -9.49
CA ILE A 151 -14.16 -10.72 -8.58
C ILE A 151 -15.61 -11.21 -8.55
N ALA A 152 -16.59 -10.30 -8.54
CA ALA A 152 -18.01 -10.67 -8.57
C ALA A 152 -18.41 -11.52 -9.79
N GLU A 153 -17.72 -11.38 -10.92
CA GLU A 153 -17.97 -12.17 -12.14
C GLU A 153 -17.24 -13.51 -12.14
N GLN A 154 -16.18 -13.64 -11.33
CA GLN A 154 -15.45 -14.90 -11.17
C GLN A 154 -16.22 -15.91 -10.28
N PHE A 155 -17.06 -15.40 -9.37
CA PHE A 155 -17.85 -16.19 -8.42
C PHE A 155 -19.36 -15.99 -8.67
N ALA A 156 -19.89 -16.68 -9.67
CA ALA A 156 -21.28 -16.50 -10.13
C ALA A 156 -22.36 -16.83 -9.07
N ASP A 157 -22.02 -17.61 -8.04
CA ASP A 157 -22.90 -17.92 -6.91
C ASP A 157 -22.87 -16.85 -5.81
N GLY A 158 -22.04 -15.82 -5.97
CA GLY A 158 -21.85 -14.74 -5.01
C GLY A 158 -21.17 -15.18 -3.71
N LYS A 159 -20.52 -16.35 -3.67
CA LYS A 159 -19.79 -16.84 -2.50
C LYS A 159 -18.29 -16.66 -2.70
N PHE A 160 -17.70 -15.77 -1.93
CA PHE A 160 -16.27 -15.47 -2.04
C PHE A 160 -15.43 -16.35 -1.11
N PRO A 161 -14.17 -16.65 -1.47
CA PRO A 161 -13.31 -17.54 -0.69
C PRO A 161 -13.10 -17.03 0.74
N GLU A 162 -13.22 -17.94 1.70
CA GLU A 162 -12.84 -17.65 3.08
C GLU A 162 -11.34 -17.39 3.19
N GLY A 163 -10.93 -16.55 4.14
CA GLY A 163 -9.53 -16.47 4.54
C GLY A 163 -9.11 -17.67 5.38
N GLN A 164 -7.94 -17.55 6.02
CA GLN A 164 -7.47 -18.58 6.95
C GLN A 164 -8.30 -18.56 8.23
N ILE A 165 -9.00 -19.66 8.50
CA ILE A 165 -9.76 -19.86 9.74
C ILE A 165 -8.83 -20.36 10.85
N MET A 166 -8.84 -19.67 11.98
CA MET A 166 -8.07 -19.99 13.17
C MET A 166 -9.00 -20.12 14.37
N GLN A 167 -8.68 -21.05 15.27
CA GLN A 167 -9.26 -21.05 16.61
C GLN A 167 -8.70 -19.86 17.40
N TYR A 168 -9.49 -19.35 18.33
CA TYR A 168 -9.01 -18.34 19.26
C TYR A 168 -7.91 -18.91 20.17
N PRO A 169 -7.00 -18.06 20.68
CA PRO A 169 -6.04 -18.48 21.69
C PRO A 169 -6.74 -19.16 22.87
N ASP A 170 -6.13 -20.22 23.40
CA ASP A 170 -6.68 -21.00 24.51
C ASP A 170 -6.88 -20.12 25.74
N SER A 171 -8.11 -19.66 25.92
CA SER A 171 -8.57 -18.88 27.05
C SER A 171 -9.85 -19.51 27.60
N THR A 172 -10.13 -19.28 28.87
CA THR A 172 -11.34 -19.82 29.51
C THR A 172 -12.63 -19.31 28.87
N THR A 173 -12.62 -18.14 28.21
CA THR A 173 -13.80 -17.50 27.60
C THR A 173 -13.99 -17.87 26.12
N ALA A 174 -12.92 -18.25 25.42
CA ALA A 174 -13.00 -18.66 24.01
C ALA A 174 -13.18 -20.16 23.80
N LYS A 175 -13.15 -20.94 24.88
CA LYS A 175 -13.34 -22.40 24.86
C LYS A 175 -14.70 -22.76 24.24
N ASP A 176 -14.69 -23.76 23.35
CA ASP A 176 -15.89 -24.33 22.70
C ASP A 176 -16.69 -23.39 21.77
N ARG A 177 -16.20 -22.17 21.45
CA ARG A 177 -16.91 -21.24 20.55
C ARG A 177 -17.12 -21.78 19.14
N PHE A 178 -16.21 -22.63 18.66
CA PHE A 178 -16.30 -23.25 17.35
C PHE A 178 -17.47 -24.25 17.23
N THR A 179 -17.86 -24.88 18.35
CA THR A 179 -18.91 -25.90 18.41
C THR A 179 -20.20 -25.41 19.05
N SER A 180 -20.17 -24.27 19.74
CA SER A 180 -21.36 -23.65 20.35
C SER A 180 -22.41 -23.27 19.30
N GLU A 181 -23.62 -23.82 19.44
CA GLU A 181 -24.75 -23.52 18.55
C GLU A 181 -25.20 -22.06 18.64
N GLU A 182 -25.09 -21.45 19.83
CA GLU A 182 -25.35 -20.01 20.01
C GLU A 182 -24.39 -19.18 19.15
N LYS A 183 -23.08 -19.47 19.22
CA LYS A 183 -22.06 -18.75 18.46
C LYS A 183 -22.20 -18.98 16.97
N ARG A 184 -22.53 -20.20 16.54
CA ARG A 184 -22.85 -20.49 15.13
C ARG A 184 -24.09 -19.74 14.65
N ALA A 185 -25.11 -19.58 15.49
CA ALA A 185 -26.29 -18.80 15.14
C ALA A 185 -25.95 -17.31 14.96
N LEU A 186 -25.15 -16.73 15.87
CA LEU A 186 -24.67 -15.35 15.75
C LEU A 186 -23.80 -15.16 14.50
N ASP A 187 -22.89 -16.09 14.23
CA ASP A 187 -22.00 -16.04 13.07
C ASP A 187 -22.79 -16.08 11.74
N ARG A 188 -23.88 -16.88 11.69
CA ARG A 188 -24.80 -16.90 10.53
C ARG A 188 -25.52 -15.57 10.30
N MET A 189 -25.71 -14.73 11.32
CA MET A 189 -26.37 -13.43 11.17
C MET A 189 -25.51 -12.39 10.46
N HIS A 190 -24.20 -12.62 10.31
CA HIS A 190 -23.24 -11.69 9.74
C HIS A 190 -22.60 -12.17 8.42
N LEU A 191 -23.14 -13.23 7.81
CA LEU A 191 -22.58 -13.83 6.59
C LEU A 191 -22.49 -12.85 5.42
N ASP A 192 -23.43 -11.93 5.32
CA ASP A 192 -23.43 -10.86 4.32
C ASP A 192 -22.19 -9.96 4.47
N ILE A 193 -21.91 -9.51 5.70
CA ILE A 193 -20.75 -8.68 6.03
C ILE A 193 -19.44 -9.43 5.73
N TYR A 194 -19.34 -10.70 6.13
CA TYR A 194 -18.14 -11.50 5.89
C TYR A 194 -17.92 -11.73 4.40
N ASN A 195 -18.98 -11.98 3.65
CA ASN A 195 -18.90 -12.21 2.22
C ASN A 195 -18.48 -10.94 1.46
N GLU A 196 -18.99 -9.76 1.83
CA GLU A 196 -18.53 -8.46 1.31
C GLU A 196 -17.03 -8.25 1.54
N LEU A 197 -16.55 -8.58 2.75
CA LEU A 197 -15.13 -8.43 3.08
C LEU A 197 -14.24 -9.45 2.33
N ARG A 198 -14.72 -10.69 2.16
CA ARG A 198 -14.04 -11.73 1.37
C ARG A 198 -13.92 -11.37 -0.10
N GLN A 199 -14.92 -10.72 -0.70
CA GLN A 199 -14.82 -10.17 -2.05
C GLN A 199 -13.68 -9.15 -2.16
N ALA A 200 -13.63 -8.20 -1.22
CA ALA A 200 -12.56 -7.20 -1.18
C ALA A 200 -11.19 -7.88 -1.00
N ALA A 201 -11.10 -8.91 -0.15
CA ALA A 201 -9.85 -9.63 0.11
C ALA A 201 -9.36 -10.39 -1.12
N GLU A 202 -10.26 -10.98 -1.88
CA GLU A 202 -9.92 -11.68 -3.12
C GLU A 202 -9.40 -10.70 -4.18
N ALA A 203 -10.00 -9.51 -4.30
CA ALA A 203 -9.50 -8.46 -5.18
C ALA A 203 -8.09 -8.02 -4.77
N HIS A 204 -7.84 -7.91 -3.45
CA HIS A 204 -6.52 -7.59 -2.90
C HIS A 204 -5.50 -8.69 -3.22
N ARG A 205 -5.83 -9.97 -2.97
CA ARG A 205 -4.99 -11.14 -3.28
C ARG A 205 -4.57 -11.18 -4.75
N GLN A 206 -5.53 -11.10 -5.67
CA GLN A 206 -5.22 -11.17 -7.10
C GLN A 206 -4.42 -9.96 -7.57
N THR A 207 -4.70 -8.77 -7.04
CA THR A 207 -3.92 -7.55 -7.35
C THR A 207 -2.47 -7.72 -6.89
N ARG A 208 -2.24 -8.07 -5.62
CA ARG A 208 -0.86 -8.15 -5.09
C ARG A 208 -0.05 -9.28 -5.71
N GLN A 209 -0.67 -10.42 -6.02
CA GLN A 209 0.00 -11.53 -6.71
C GLN A 209 0.48 -11.14 -8.12
N TYR A 210 -0.30 -10.30 -8.82
CA TYR A 210 0.12 -9.73 -10.09
C TYR A 210 1.26 -8.73 -9.88
N MET A 211 1.10 -7.79 -8.94
CA MET A 211 2.08 -6.71 -8.71
C MET A 211 3.44 -7.23 -8.23
N GLN A 212 3.49 -8.22 -7.34
CA GLN A 212 4.76 -8.86 -6.89
C GLN A 212 5.58 -9.41 -8.08
N LYS A 213 4.90 -9.90 -9.13
CA LYS A 213 5.54 -10.40 -10.36
C LYS A 213 5.88 -9.28 -11.33
N TRP A 214 5.08 -8.21 -11.37
CA TRP A 214 5.21 -7.12 -12.34
C TRP A 214 6.23 -6.06 -11.92
N ILE A 215 6.25 -5.62 -10.66
CA ILE A 215 7.12 -4.54 -10.17
C ILE A 215 8.60 -4.92 -10.37
N LYS A 216 9.40 -4.00 -10.94
CA LYS A 216 10.84 -4.15 -11.15
C LYS A 216 11.58 -2.84 -10.89
N PRO A 217 12.87 -2.88 -10.49
CA PRO A 217 13.69 -1.68 -10.45
C PRO A 217 13.73 -0.99 -11.82
N GLY A 218 13.78 0.33 -11.82
CA GLY A 218 13.74 1.17 -13.02
C GLY A 218 12.36 1.76 -13.32
N MET A 219 11.30 1.25 -12.70
CA MET A 219 9.96 1.84 -12.77
C MET A 219 9.84 3.05 -11.85
N THR A 220 9.13 4.08 -12.28
CA THR A 220 8.74 5.20 -11.41
C THR A 220 7.71 4.75 -10.38
N MET A 221 7.67 5.41 -9.23
CA MET A 221 6.65 5.12 -8.22
C MET A 221 5.24 5.41 -8.76
N ILE A 222 5.11 6.40 -9.66
CA ILE A 222 3.83 6.73 -10.31
C ILE A 222 3.35 5.56 -11.17
N GLU A 223 4.20 4.99 -12.03
CA GLU A 223 3.85 3.83 -12.86
C GLU A 223 3.41 2.64 -12.01
N ILE A 224 4.10 2.39 -10.90
CA ILE A 224 3.76 1.30 -9.97
C ILE A 224 2.38 1.53 -9.34
N CYS A 225 2.13 2.72 -8.78
CA CYS A 225 0.84 3.04 -8.17
C CYS A 225 -0.29 3.03 -9.20
N GLU A 226 -0.11 3.59 -10.39
CA GLU A 226 -1.15 3.64 -11.41
C GLU A 226 -1.51 2.23 -11.92
N GLU A 227 -0.53 1.36 -12.18
CA GLU A 227 -0.81 -0.02 -12.61
C GLU A 227 -1.51 -0.83 -11.50
N LEU A 228 -1.06 -0.70 -10.24
CA LEU A 228 -1.67 -1.35 -9.10
C LEU A 228 -3.12 -0.91 -8.95
N GLU A 229 -3.36 0.40 -8.90
CA GLU A 229 -4.69 0.95 -8.69
C GLU A 229 -5.63 0.65 -9.87
N ASN A 230 -5.14 0.66 -11.11
CA ASN A 230 -5.94 0.29 -12.29
C ASN A 230 -6.32 -1.20 -12.26
N THR A 231 -5.42 -2.06 -11.77
CA THR A 231 -5.71 -3.49 -11.58
C THR A 231 -6.72 -3.70 -10.45
N ALA A 232 -6.51 -3.07 -9.30
CA ALA A 232 -7.42 -3.15 -8.16
C ALA A 232 -8.83 -2.63 -8.50
N ARG A 233 -8.96 -1.49 -9.21
CA ARG A 233 -10.26 -0.94 -9.66
C ARG A 233 -11.02 -1.89 -10.57
N ARG A 234 -10.32 -2.57 -11.50
CA ARG A 234 -10.94 -3.58 -12.38
C ARG A 234 -11.41 -4.78 -11.58
N LEU A 235 -10.55 -5.32 -10.72
CA LEU A 235 -10.86 -6.51 -9.94
C LEU A 235 -11.98 -6.28 -8.92
N ILE A 236 -11.97 -5.15 -8.21
CA ILE A 236 -13.03 -4.84 -7.23
C ILE A 236 -14.36 -4.49 -7.91
N GLY A 237 -14.34 -4.08 -9.18
CA GLY A 237 -15.50 -3.54 -9.89
C GLY A 237 -15.89 -2.17 -9.34
N GLU A 238 -14.98 -1.19 -9.42
CA GLU A 238 -15.15 0.15 -8.84
C GLU A 238 -16.51 0.78 -9.22
N ASN A 239 -17.29 1.16 -8.20
CA ASN A 239 -18.63 1.72 -8.32
C ASN A 239 -18.92 2.74 -7.20
N GLY A 240 -18.43 3.97 -7.38
CA GLY A 240 -18.62 5.04 -6.40
C GLY A 240 -18.13 4.62 -5.01
N LEU A 241 -18.96 4.83 -3.99
CA LEU A 241 -18.66 4.39 -2.61
C LEU A 241 -19.06 2.94 -2.32
N GLU A 242 -19.79 2.26 -3.22
CA GLU A 242 -20.23 0.88 -2.99
C GLU A 242 -19.10 -0.13 -3.17
N ALA A 243 -18.15 0.12 -4.06
CA ALA A 243 -17.00 -0.74 -4.29
C ALA A 243 -15.83 0.08 -4.82
N GLY A 244 -14.62 -0.11 -4.28
CA GLY A 244 -13.50 0.74 -4.69
C GLY A 244 -12.21 0.51 -3.89
N LEU A 245 -11.32 1.49 -4.01
CA LEU A 245 -10.08 1.54 -3.25
C LEU A 245 -10.34 2.24 -1.90
N ALA A 246 -9.90 1.64 -0.80
CA ALA A 246 -10.18 2.14 0.53
C ALA A 246 -9.27 3.30 0.95
N PHE A 247 -8.03 3.27 0.47
CA PHE A 247 -7.03 4.29 0.73
C PHE A 247 -5.93 4.24 -0.36
N PRO A 248 -5.14 5.32 -0.52
CA PRO A 248 -4.14 5.39 -1.58
C PRO A 248 -3.05 4.33 -1.44
N THR A 249 -2.48 3.92 -2.59
CA THR A 249 -1.38 2.95 -2.61
C THR A 249 -0.12 3.55 -1.99
N GLY A 250 0.16 3.15 -0.76
CA GLY A 250 1.43 3.33 -0.09
C GLY A 250 2.54 2.56 -0.82
N CYS A 251 3.64 3.26 -1.10
CA CYS A 251 4.83 2.70 -1.73
C CYS A 251 6.09 3.23 -1.04
N SER A 252 6.03 3.36 0.30
CA SER A 252 7.05 3.96 1.15
C SER A 252 8.38 3.20 1.05
N ARG A 253 9.50 3.93 0.97
CA ARG A 253 10.81 3.33 0.70
C ARG A 253 11.83 3.58 1.79
N ASN A 254 12.65 2.56 2.05
CA ASN A 254 13.81 2.62 2.94
C ASN A 254 13.41 3.10 4.34
N HIS A 255 13.98 4.20 4.83
CA HIS A 255 13.63 4.81 6.12
C HIS A 255 12.17 5.31 6.24
N CYS A 256 11.49 5.62 5.14
CA CYS A 256 10.05 5.96 5.16
C CYS A 256 9.24 4.69 5.37
N ALA A 257 8.54 4.56 6.49
CA ALA A 257 7.76 3.39 6.87
C ALA A 257 6.38 3.36 6.21
N ALA A 258 5.63 4.47 6.27
CA ALA A 258 4.22 4.52 5.86
C ALA A 258 3.85 5.86 5.20
N HIS A 259 2.65 5.91 4.61
CA HIS A 259 1.97 7.10 4.08
C HIS A 259 2.68 7.88 2.94
N TYR A 260 3.70 7.30 2.30
CA TYR A 260 4.21 7.84 1.05
C TYR A 260 3.50 7.21 -0.16
N THR A 261 2.92 8.07 -0.99
CA THR A 261 2.52 7.78 -2.37
C THR A 261 2.91 8.98 -3.22
N PRO A 262 3.37 8.82 -4.48
CA PRO A 262 3.86 9.92 -5.28
C PRO A 262 2.76 10.93 -5.57
N ASN A 263 3.11 12.22 -5.53
CA ASN A 263 2.27 13.29 -6.08
C ASN A 263 2.55 13.46 -7.58
N ALA A 264 1.71 14.22 -8.29
CA ALA A 264 1.96 14.53 -9.70
C ALA A 264 3.35 15.18 -9.90
N GLY A 265 4.13 14.62 -10.83
CA GLY A 265 5.48 15.11 -11.15
C GLY A 265 6.61 14.54 -10.28
N ASP A 266 6.31 13.62 -9.35
CA ASP A 266 7.34 12.91 -8.58
C ASP A 266 8.22 12.04 -9.51
N PRO A 267 9.53 12.34 -9.64
CA PRO A 267 10.43 11.62 -10.55
C PRO A 267 11.04 10.35 -9.91
N THR A 268 10.60 9.98 -8.71
CA THR A 268 11.20 8.92 -7.93
C THR A 268 11.10 7.57 -8.64
N VAL A 269 12.24 6.90 -8.82
CA VAL A 269 12.39 5.60 -9.48
C VAL A 269 12.77 4.53 -8.47
N LEU A 270 12.10 3.39 -8.51
CA LEU A 270 12.41 2.20 -7.71
C LEU A 270 13.80 1.65 -8.11
N LEU A 271 14.65 1.43 -7.13
CA LEU A 271 16.03 0.96 -7.27
C LEU A 271 16.16 -0.47 -6.73
N TYR A 272 17.26 -1.13 -7.11
CA TYR A 272 17.55 -2.50 -6.70
C TYR A 272 17.71 -2.66 -5.18
N ASP A 273 18.34 -1.68 -4.54
CA ASP A 273 18.62 -1.69 -3.10
C ASP A 273 17.51 -1.08 -2.23
N ASP A 274 16.34 -0.76 -2.81
CA ASP A 274 15.23 -0.27 -2.00
C ASP A 274 14.51 -1.37 -1.23
N VAL A 275 14.07 -1.01 -0.03
CA VAL A 275 13.07 -1.75 0.75
C VAL A 275 11.74 -1.00 0.68
N THR A 276 10.80 -1.51 -0.11
CA THR A 276 9.57 -0.81 -0.47
C THR A 276 8.35 -1.49 0.15
N LYS A 277 7.59 -0.77 0.95
CA LYS A 277 6.32 -1.26 1.51
C LYS A 277 5.22 -0.95 0.51
N ILE A 278 4.55 -1.98 0.01
CA ILE A 278 3.36 -1.86 -0.84
C ILE A 278 2.15 -2.11 0.04
N ASP A 279 1.38 -1.05 0.23
CA ASP A 279 0.28 -0.98 1.17
C ASP A 279 -0.93 -0.38 0.45
N PHE A 280 -2.02 -1.13 0.30
CA PHE A 280 -3.19 -0.67 -0.43
C PHE A 280 -4.46 -1.36 0.05
N GLY A 281 -5.57 -0.64 -0.03
CA GLY A 281 -6.84 -1.16 0.44
C GLY A 281 -7.91 -1.28 -0.64
N THR A 282 -8.75 -2.30 -0.50
CA THR A 282 -9.98 -2.49 -1.28
C THR A 282 -11.18 -2.50 -0.35
N HIS A 283 -12.37 -2.15 -0.84
CA HIS A 283 -13.58 -2.30 -0.05
C HIS A 283 -14.81 -2.64 -0.89
N ILE A 284 -15.78 -3.28 -0.22
CA ILE A 284 -17.18 -3.41 -0.66
C ILE A 284 -18.05 -2.81 0.44
N LYS A 285 -18.89 -1.83 0.12
CA LYS A 285 -19.79 -1.10 1.05
C LYS A 285 -19.10 -0.61 2.33
N GLY A 286 -17.87 -0.13 2.18
CA GLY A 286 -17.04 0.32 3.29
C GLY A 286 -16.46 -0.79 4.17
N ARG A 287 -16.64 -2.08 3.84
CA ARG A 287 -15.92 -3.22 4.45
C ARG A 287 -14.51 -3.24 3.86
N ILE A 288 -13.56 -2.70 4.62
CA ILE A 288 -12.20 -2.42 4.14
C ILE A 288 -11.29 -3.61 4.42
N ILE A 289 -10.53 -3.99 3.40
CA ILE A 289 -9.31 -4.76 3.54
C ILE A 289 -8.14 -3.79 3.58
N ASP A 290 -7.42 -3.85 4.69
CA ASP A 290 -6.11 -3.27 4.93
C ASP A 290 -5.07 -4.39 4.99
N CYS A 291 -4.08 -4.34 4.09
CA CYS A 291 -3.12 -5.42 3.91
C CYS A 291 -1.91 -4.94 3.12
N ALA A 292 -0.73 -5.25 3.63
CA ALA A 292 0.53 -4.72 3.11
C ALA A 292 1.61 -5.79 3.09
N PHE A 293 2.58 -5.61 2.20
CA PHE A 293 3.79 -6.43 2.13
C PHE A 293 5.00 -5.59 1.79
N THR A 294 6.17 -6.07 2.19
CA THR A 294 7.44 -5.47 1.78
C THR A 294 8.02 -6.17 0.56
N LEU A 295 8.51 -5.38 -0.38
CA LEU A 295 9.22 -5.79 -1.57
C LEU A 295 10.69 -5.33 -1.48
N SER A 296 11.61 -6.27 -1.66
CA SER A 296 13.04 -6.01 -1.87
C SER A 296 13.58 -6.90 -2.99
N PHE A 297 14.53 -6.38 -3.78
CA PHE A 297 15.20 -7.17 -4.82
C PHE A 297 16.60 -7.64 -4.41
N ASN A 298 17.20 -6.98 -3.42
CA ASN A 298 18.46 -7.40 -2.84
C ASN A 298 18.20 -8.35 -1.66
N PRO A 299 18.68 -9.61 -1.71
CA PRO A 299 18.45 -10.60 -0.65
C PRO A 299 19.11 -10.22 0.69
N LYS A 300 19.97 -9.19 0.74
CA LYS A 300 20.53 -8.69 2.00
C LYS A 300 19.45 -8.28 3.01
N TYR A 301 18.25 -7.94 2.55
CA TYR A 301 17.13 -7.56 3.41
C TYR A 301 16.21 -8.71 3.82
N ASP A 302 16.41 -9.94 3.30
CA ASP A 302 15.48 -11.06 3.51
C ASP A 302 15.22 -11.31 5.00
N LYS A 303 16.26 -11.24 5.83
CA LYS A 303 16.13 -11.46 7.28
C LYS A 303 15.41 -10.32 8.01
N LEU A 304 15.46 -9.09 7.48
CA LEU A 304 14.65 -7.98 8.00
C LEU A 304 13.17 -8.22 7.67
N LEU A 305 12.87 -8.66 6.44
CA LEU A 305 11.51 -8.98 6.02
C LEU A 305 10.95 -10.17 6.82
N GLU A 306 11.76 -11.21 7.03
CA GLU A 306 11.41 -12.37 7.84
C GLU A 306 11.04 -11.98 9.27
N ALA A 307 11.87 -11.16 9.93
CA ALA A 307 11.62 -10.67 11.28
C ALA A 307 10.25 -9.96 11.40
N VAL A 308 9.95 -9.06 10.45
CA VAL A 308 8.69 -8.32 10.45
C VAL A 308 7.51 -9.22 10.12
N LYS A 309 7.67 -10.14 9.17
CA LYS A 309 6.62 -11.10 8.83
C LYS A 309 6.28 -11.99 10.02
N GLU A 310 7.27 -12.53 10.73
CA GLU A 310 7.02 -13.38 11.90
C GLU A 310 6.43 -12.59 13.08
N ALA A 311 6.85 -11.33 13.26
CA ALA A 311 6.25 -10.45 14.25
C ALA A 311 4.76 -10.16 13.94
N THR A 312 4.41 -9.92 12.67
CA THR A 312 3.00 -9.79 12.25
C THR A 312 2.22 -11.09 12.46
N GLU A 313 2.78 -12.25 12.09
CA GLU A 313 2.16 -13.56 12.34
C GLU A 313 1.95 -13.82 13.83
N THR A 314 2.87 -13.37 14.68
CA THR A 314 2.72 -13.43 16.14
C THR A 314 1.58 -12.55 16.60
N GLY A 315 1.50 -11.30 16.12
CA GLY A 315 0.36 -10.43 16.40
C GLY A 315 -0.98 -11.06 16.01
N ILE A 316 -1.05 -11.67 14.82
CA ILE A 316 -2.24 -12.38 14.33
C ILE A 316 -2.55 -13.57 15.23
N ARG A 317 -1.55 -14.38 15.60
CA ARG A 317 -1.72 -15.57 16.46
C ARG A 317 -2.26 -15.18 17.84
N GLU A 318 -1.70 -14.14 18.45
CA GLU A 318 -2.08 -13.66 19.79
C GLU A 318 -3.40 -12.87 19.80
N ALA A 319 -3.82 -12.27 18.67
CA ALA A 319 -5.10 -11.57 18.59
C ALA A 319 -6.30 -12.49 18.85
N GLY A 320 -7.32 -11.98 19.54
CA GLY A 320 -8.51 -12.76 19.84
C GLY A 320 -9.47 -12.03 20.75
N ILE A 321 -10.70 -12.51 20.82
CA ILE A 321 -11.72 -11.92 21.70
C ILE A 321 -11.25 -12.02 23.16
N ASP A 322 -11.47 -10.95 23.92
CA ASP A 322 -11.02 -10.74 25.30
C ASP A 322 -9.50 -10.58 25.51
N VAL A 323 -8.70 -10.65 24.45
CA VAL A 323 -7.25 -10.40 24.52
C VAL A 323 -6.99 -8.92 24.71
N ARG A 324 -6.08 -8.58 25.62
CA ARG A 324 -5.65 -7.19 25.87
C ARG A 324 -4.70 -6.75 24.77
N LEU A 325 -4.92 -5.55 24.24
CA LEU A 325 -4.10 -4.98 23.17
C LEU A 325 -2.61 -4.89 23.57
N CYS A 326 -2.31 -4.53 24.83
CA CYS A 326 -0.94 -4.49 25.34
C CYS A 326 -0.19 -5.84 25.30
N ASP A 327 -0.90 -6.96 25.44
CA ASP A 327 -0.28 -8.29 25.44
C ASP A 327 0.16 -8.68 24.03
N ILE A 328 -0.66 -8.34 23.03
CA ILE A 328 -0.33 -8.50 21.61
C ILE A 328 0.93 -7.70 21.29
N GLY A 329 1.01 -6.42 21.72
CA GLY A 329 2.18 -5.59 21.48
C GLY A 329 3.45 -6.09 22.17
N ALA A 330 3.34 -6.68 23.36
CA ALA A 330 4.48 -7.29 24.04
C ALA A 330 5.00 -8.52 23.28
N ALA A 331 4.11 -9.39 22.80
CA ALA A 331 4.48 -10.59 22.03
C ALA A 331 5.08 -10.23 20.66
N ILE A 332 4.51 -9.25 19.97
CA ILE A 332 5.06 -8.71 18.71
C ILE A 332 6.50 -8.21 18.93
N GLN A 333 6.71 -7.41 19.98
CA GLN A 333 8.03 -6.86 20.27
C GLN A 333 9.05 -7.95 20.60
N GLU A 334 8.67 -8.93 21.41
CA GLU A 334 9.55 -10.04 21.78
C GLU A 334 10.07 -10.78 20.54
N VAL A 335 9.17 -11.12 19.61
CA VAL A 335 9.56 -11.80 18.37
C VAL A 335 10.38 -10.88 17.48
N MET A 336 9.94 -9.64 17.24
CA MET A 336 10.66 -8.68 16.40
C MET A 336 12.10 -8.44 16.88
N GLU A 337 12.28 -8.19 18.19
CA GLU A 337 13.58 -7.86 18.78
C GLU A 337 14.46 -9.09 19.03
N SER A 338 13.95 -10.31 18.80
CA SER A 338 14.76 -11.54 18.80
C SER A 338 15.64 -11.69 17.55
N TYR A 339 15.36 -10.91 16.50
CA TYR A 339 16.09 -10.95 15.24
C TYR A 339 17.27 -9.96 15.20
N GLU A 340 18.37 -10.45 14.65
CA GLU A 340 19.53 -9.64 14.22
C GLU A 340 19.73 -9.76 12.71
N VAL A 341 20.08 -8.64 12.08
CA VAL A 341 20.38 -8.54 10.65
C VAL A 341 21.74 -7.89 10.44
N GLU A 342 22.52 -8.38 9.47
CA GLU A 342 23.77 -7.76 9.04
C GLU A 342 23.55 -7.08 7.69
N LEU A 343 23.69 -5.76 7.64
CA LEU A 343 23.55 -4.97 6.42
C LEU A 343 24.83 -4.16 6.21
N ASP A 344 25.46 -4.36 5.06
CA ASP A 344 26.64 -3.61 4.62
C ASP A 344 27.77 -3.59 5.67
N GLY A 345 28.01 -4.74 6.33
CA GLY A 345 29.06 -4.93 7.34
C GLY A 345 28.71 -4.41 8.74
N LYS A 346 27.45 -4.06 9.01
CA LYS A 346 26.98 -3.64 10.33
C LYS A 346 25.78 -4.47 10.79
N THR A 347 25.86 -4.96 12.02
CA THR A 347 24.78 -5.70 12.67
C THR A 347 23.78 -4.76 13.34
N TYR A 348 22.50 -5.09 13.20
CA TYR A 348 21.38 -4.39 13.81
C TYR A 348 20.46 -5.41 14.47
N GLN A 349 20.07 -5.16 15.72
CA GLN A 349 18.84 -5.75 16.26
C GLN A 349 17.66 -5.06 15.57
N VAL A 350 16.68 -5.83 15.08
CA VAL A 350 15.48 -5.26 14.48
C VAL A 350 14.62 -4.65 15.58
N LYS A 351 14.19 -3.40 15.41
CA LYS A 351 13.37 -2.68 16.40
C LYS A 351 11.97 -2.47 15.87
N ALA A 352 10.96 -2.73 16.70
CA ALA A 352 9.61 -2.30 16.41
C ALA A 352 9.53 -0.76 16.39
N ILE A 353 8.83 -0.19 15.41
CA ILE A 353 8.59 1.26 15.34
C ILE A 353 7.52 1.64 16.36
N ARG A 354 7.93 2.09 17.55
CA ARG A 354 7.08 2.18 18.74
C ARG A 354 5.89 3.14 18.66
N ASN A 355 5.87 4.05 17.68
CA ASN A 355 4.78 4.99 17.44
C ASN A 355 4.02 4.71 16.14
N LEU A 356 4.11 3.48 15.62
CA LEU A 356 3.19 2.89 14.66
C LEU A 356 2.46 1.72 15.30
N ASN A 357 1.27 1.42 14.82
CA ASN A 357 0.32 0.53 15.48
C ASN A 357 -0.63 -0.04 14.44
N GLY A 358 -1.09 -1.28 14.64
CA GLY A 358 -2.32 -1.72 13.98
C GLY A 358 -3.55 -1.03 14.57
N HIS A 359 -4.73 -1.34 14.04
CA HIS A 359 -5.95 -0.62 14.43
C HIS A 359 -7.23 -1.41 14.19
N SER A 360 -8.29 -1.04 14.90
CA SER A 360 -9.63 -1.52 14.55
C SER A 360 -10.13 -0.83 13.28
N ILE A 361 -10.96 -1.55 12.51
CA ILE A 361 -11.57 -1.09 11.25
C ILE A 361 -13.09 -1.09 11.42
N SER A 362 -13.76 -0.12 10.78
CA SER A 362 -15.22 -0.02 10.72
C SER A 362 -15.68 0.42 9.33
N PRO A 363 -16.99 0.30 9.00
CA PRO A 363 -17.52 0.73 7.72
C PRO A 363 -17.08 2.16 7.34
N TYR A 364 -16.36 2.29 6.23
CA TYR A 364 -15.83 3.55 5.73
C TYR A 364 -14.90 4.31 6.70
N ARG A 365 -14.34 3.62 7.70
CA ARG A 365 -13.47 4.19 8.73
C ARG A 365 -12.28 3.26 8.94
N ILE A 366 -11.16 3.60 8.29
CA ILE A 366 -9.91 2.82 8.35
C ILE A 366 -9.41 2.70 9.80
N HIS A 367 -9.41 3.80 10.56
CA HIS A 367 -9.06 3.84 11.98
C HIS A 367 -10.32 4.03 12.85
N ALA A 368 -10.84 2.94 13.42
CA ALA A 368 -12.10 2.92 14.19
C ALA A 368 -11.94 3.22 15.69
N GLY A 369 -10.72 3.50 16.15
CA GLY A 369 -10.45 4.11 17.46
C GLY A 369 -9.69 3.24 18.46
N LYS A 370 -9.62 1.92 18.26
CA LYS A 370 -8.70 1.05 19.03
C LYS A 370 -7.39 0.89 18.27
N THR A 371 -6.26 1.00 18.97
CA THR A 371 -4.91 0.83 18.41
C THR A 371 -4.27 -0.45 18.94
N VAL A 372 -3.74 -1.29 18.06
CA VAL A 372 -2.99 -2.50 18.41
C VAL A 372 -1.51 -2.12 18.52
N PRO A 373 -0.94 -2.05 19.74
CA PRO A 373 0.45 -1.72 19.90
C PRO A 373 1.36 -2.81 19.33
N ILE A 374 2.56 -2.42 18.89
CA ILE A 374 3.63 -3.34 18.46
C ILE A 374 4.82 -3.34 19.43
N VAL A 375 4.62 -2.73 20.60
CA VAL A 375 5.55 -2.67 21.73
C VAL A 375 4.80 -2.91 23.03
N LYS A 376 5.51 -3.39 24.06
CA LYS A 376 4.95 -3.52 25.40
C LYS A 376 4.60 -2.16 26.02
N GLY A 377 3.67 -2.16 26.97
CA GLY A 377 3.30 -0.97 27.77
C GLY A 377 2.09 -0.18 27.26
N GLY A 378 1.38 -0.69 26.24
CA GLY A 378 0.14 -0.10 25.75
C GLY A 378 -1.06 -0.26 26.69
N GLU A 379 -2.23 0.14 26.21
CA GLU A 379 -3.49 0.04 26.96
C GLU A 379 -3.94 -1.40 27.21
N THR A 380 -4.63 -1.62 28.33
CA THR A 380 -5.24 -2.92 28.67
C THR A 380 -6.61 -3.14 28.04
N THR A 381 -7.03 -2.24 27.13
CA THR A 381 -8.25 -2.36 26.33
C THR A 381 -8.29 -3.73 25.64
N ARG A 382 -9.46 -4.34 25.53
CA ARG A 382 -9.63 -5.67 24.96
C ARG A 382 -10.23 -5.62 23.55
N MET A 383 -9.86 -6.61 22.74
CA MET A 383 -10.56 -6.92 21.51
C MET A 383 -11.92 -7.58 21.81
N GLU A 384 -12.95 -7.25 21.03
CA GLU A 384 -14.32 -7.69 21.24
C GLU A 384 -14.85 -8.54 20.07
N GLU A 385 -15.91 -9.31 20.33
CA GLU A 385 -16.60 -10.08 19.29
C GLU A 385 -17.13 -9.17 18.18
N ASN A 386 -17.02 -9.62 16.93
CA ASN A 386 -17.43 -8.92 15.70
C ASN A 386 -16.62 -7.66 15.37
N GLU A 387 -15.50 -7.40 16.04
CA GLU A 387 -14.54 -6.39 15.62
C GLU A 387 -13.65 -6.87 14.47
N PHE A 388 -13.19 -5.91 13.68
CA PHE A 388 -12.27 -6.08 12.56
C PHE A 388 -10.97 -5.35 12.90
N TYR A 389 -9.83 -5.94 12.61
CA TYR A 389 -8.53 -5.34 12.90
C TYR A 389 -7.57 -5.46 11.73
N ALA A 390 -6.87 -4.37 11.45
CA ALA A 390 -5.57 -4.36 10.80
C ALA A 390 -4.51 -4.79 11.82
N ILE A 391 -3.87 -5.94 11.58
CA ILE A 391 -2.69 -6.37 12.34
C ILE A 391 -1.48 -6.11 11.47
N GLU A 392 -0.82 -4.99 11.71
CA GLU A 392 0.40 -4.56 11.03
C GLU A 392 1.55 -4.42 12.02
N THR A 393 2.76 -4.70 11.55
CA THR A 393 3.98 -4.44 12.30
C THR A 393 5.05 -3.82 11.43
N PHE A 394 5.91 -3.02 12.06
CA PHE A 394 6.99 -2.32 11.39
C PHE A 394 8.30 -2.56 12.10
N GLY A 395 9.25 -3.17 11.40
CA GLY A 395 10.63 -3.34 11.87
C GLY A 395 11.54 -2.27 11.27
N SER A 396 12.50 -1.79 12.05
CA SER A 396 13.46 -0.76 11.66
C SER A 396 14.88 -1.10 12.13
N THR A 397 15.86 -0.77 11.30
CA THR A 397 17.29 -0.74 11.69
C THR A 397 17.72 0.61 12.31
N GLY A 398 16.80 1.57 12.38
CA GLY A 398 17.03 2.93 12.87
C GLY A 398 16.74 3.11 14.36
N ARG A 399 16.00 4.18 14.68
CA ARG A 399 15.61 4.52 16.06
C ARG A 399 14.36 3.78 16.53
N GLY A 400 13.64 3.11 15.62
CA GLY A 400 12.34 2.51 15.91
C GLY A 400 11.33 3.59 16.32
N LEU A 401 11.38 4.74 15.65
CA LEU A 401 10.50 5.89 15.87
C LEU A 401 10.38 6.69 14.58
N VAL A 402 9.16 6.92 14.13
CA VAL A 402 8.89 7.74 12.94
C VAL A 402 8.55 9.18 13.30
N HIS A 403 8.78 10.07 12.35
CA HIS A 403 8.35 11.47 12.35
C HIS A 403 7.84 11.83 10.96
N ASP A 404 7.01 12.86 10.88
CA ASP A 404 6.55 13.41 9.62
C ASP A 404 7.74 13.94 8.82
N ASP A 405 7.83 13.56 7.54
CA ASP A 405 8.82 14.07 6.59
C ASP A 405 8.23 14.10 5.17
N MET A 406 8.92 14.76 4.24
CA MET A 406 8.57 14.87 2.82
C MET A 406 7.22 15.56 2.52
N ASP A 407 6.88 15.64 1.24
CA ASP A 407 5.63 16.25 0.79
C ASP A 407 4.44 15.34 1.11
N CYS A 408 3.48 15.84 1.89
CA CYS A 408 2.24 15.14 2.20
C CYS A 408 1.45 14.81 0.92
N SER A 409 0.97 13.58 0.83
CA SER A 409 0.13 13.10 -0.29
C SER A 409 -1.21 12.51 0.17
N HIS A 410 -1.28 11.93 1.37
CA HIS A 410 -2.50 11.32 1.92
C HIS A 410 -3.33 12.33 2.71
N TYR A 411 -4.64 12.25 2.51
CA TYR A 411 -5.63 13.06 3.20
C TYR A 411 -6.84 12.19 3.49
N MET A 412 -7.53 12.47 4.58
CA MET A 412 -8.79 11.80 4.91
C MET A 412 -9.74 12.78 5.54
N LYS A 413 -11.02 12.71 5.21
CA LYS A 413 -12.01 13.50 5.92
C LYS A 413 -12.12 12.98 7.35
N ASP A 414 -12.10 13.86 8.34
CA ASP A 414 -12.37 13.44 9.72
C ASP A 414 -13.78 12.82 9.78
N PHE A 415 -13.86 11.60 10.32
CA PHE A 415 -15.11 10.86 10.43
C PHE A 415 -16.14 11.64 11.28
N ASP A 416 -15.65 12.31 12.32
CA ASP A 416 -16.42 13.10 13.28
C ASP A 416 -16.27 14.61 12.99
N ALA A 417 -15.98 14.97 11.72
CA ALA A 417 -15.65 16.32 11.28
C ALA A 417 -16.60 17.39 11.85
N PRO A 418 -16.05 18.52 12.34
CA PRO A 418 -16.85 19.59 12.91
C PRO A 418 -17.70 20.27 11.85
N LYS A 419 -18.92 20.68 12.22
CA LYS A 419 -19.81 21.47 11.35
C LYS A 419 -19.36 22.93 11.31
N VAL A 420 -18.36 23.24 10.49
CA VAL A 420 -17.80 24.60 10.34
C VAL A 420 -18.26 25.23 9.02
N PRO A 421 -18.78 26.48 9.04
CA PRO A 421 -19.13 27.19 7.82
C PRO A 421 -17.92 27.47 6.92
N LEU A 422 -17.94 26.96 5.69
CA LEU A 422 -16.94 27.29 4.67
C LEU A 422 -17.30 28.62 3.99
N ARG A 423 -16.41 29.61 4.02
CA ARG A 423 -16.59 30.88 3.31
C ARG A 423 -16.12 30.83 1.86
N LEU A 424 -15.00 30.15 1.60
CA LEU A 424 -14.42 30.02 0.27
C LEU A 424 -15.23 29.06 -0.61
N GLN A 425 -15.60 29.52 -1.80
CA GLN A 425 -16.37 28.70 -2.75
C GLN A 425 -15.58 27.49 -3.25
N SER A 426 -14.26 27.66 -3.45
CA SER A 426 -13.36 26.58 -3.83
C SER A 426 -13.30 25.47 -2.76
N SER A 427 -13.26 25.81 -1.47
CA SER A 427 -13.32 24.82 -0.37
C SER A 427 -14.65 24.07 -0.34
N LYS A 428 -15.78 24.76 -0.58
CA LYS A 428 -17.10 24.10 -0.67
C LYS A 428 -17.15 23.11 -1.84
N GLN A 429 -16.64 23.53 -3.00
CA GLN A 429 -16.60 22.69 -4.21
C GLN A 429 -15.71 21.46 -3.98
N LEU A 430 -14.52 21.65 -3.41
CA LEU A 430 -13.60 20.56 -3.10
C LEU A 430 -14.19 19.59 -2.07
N LEU A 431 -14.80 20.09 -0.99
CA LEU A 431 -15.47 19.24 0.00
C LEU A 431 -16.62 18.45 -0.63
N GLY A 432 -17.39 19.07 -1.53
CA GLY A 432 -18.45 18.38 -2.29
C GLY A 432 -17.89 17.25 -3.17
N LEU A 433 -16.74 17.46 -3.79
CA LEU A 433 -16.02 16.43 -4.56
C LEU A 433 -15.52 15.31 -3.64
N ILE A 434 -14.91 15.64 -2.50
CA ILE A 434 -14.42 14.66 -1.52
C ILE A 434 -15.58 13.79 -1.01
N ASN A 435 -16.69 14.41 -0.59
CA ASN A 435 -17.86 13.67 -0.08
C ASN A 435 -18.46 12.71 -1.13
N ARG A 436 -18.43 13.09 -2.42
CA ARG A 436 -19.00 12.27 -3.49
C ARG A 436 -18.13 11.07 -3.86
N ASN A 437 -16.81 11.27 -3.88
CA ASN A 437 -15.87 10.26 -4.39
C ASN A 437 -15.25 9.40 -3.30
N PHE A 438 -15.06 9.95 -2.09
CA PHE A 438 -14.31 9.28 -1.03
C PHE A 438 -15.12 9.16 0.28
N GLY A 439 -16.06 10.08 0.53
CA GLY A 439 -16.81 10.10 1.78
C GLY A 439 -15.87 10.33 2.96
N THR A 440 -15.66 9.30 3.79
CA THR A 440 -14.68 9.27 4.89
C THR A 440 -13.48 8.36 4.63
N LEU A 441 -13.40 7.73 3.46
CA LEU A 441 -12.21 6.98 3.02
C LEU A 441 -11.06 7.95 2.74
N ALA A 442 -9.83 7.45 2.89
CA ALA A 442 -8.65 8.23 2.58
C ALA A 442 -8.48 8.40 1.07
N PHE A 443 -7.84 9.49 0.67
CA PHE A 443 -7.55 9.82 -0.72
C PHE A 443 -6.18 10.50 -0.84
N CYS A 444 -5.68 10.63 -2.07
CA CYS A 444 -4.45 11.35 -2.35
C CYS A 444 -4.63 12.45 -3.41
N LYS A 445 -3.62 13.30 -3.58
CA LYS A 445 -3.63 14.37 -4.60
C LYS A 445 -3.85 13.83 -6.02
N ARG A 446 -3.21 12.72 -6.40
CA ARG A 446 -3.43 12.07 -7.72
C ARG A 446 -4.89 11.69 -7.95
N TRP A 447 -5.59 11.25 -6.91
CA TRP A 447 -7.01 10.90 -7.01
C TRP A 447 -7.91 12.12 -7.13
N LEU A 448 -7.55 13.24 -6.49
CA LEU A 448 -8.22 14.52 -6.73
C LEU A 448 -8.04 14.96 -8.19
N ASP A 449 -6.83 14.83 -8.74
CA ASP A 449 -6.55 15.14 -10.16
C ASP A 449 -7.44 14.26 -11.08
N ARG A 450 -7.49 12.95 -10.83
CA ARG A 450 -8.32 11.98 -11.58
C ARG A 450 -9.82 12.29 -11.48
N ALA A 451 -10.28 12.76 -10.32
CA ALA A 451 -11.66 13.18 -10.09
C ALA A 451 -12.00 14.55 -10.72
N GLY A 452 -11.04 15.19 -11.41
CA GLY A 452 -11.22 16.45 -12.14
C GLY A 452 -11.02 17.70 -11.28
N ALA A 453 -10.49 17.57 -10.06
CA ALA A 453 -10.13 18.74 -9.27
C ALA A 453 -8.92 19.45 -9.90
N THR A 454 -8.95 20.78 -9.94
CA THR A 454 -7.83 21.60 -10.41
C THR A 454 -7.57 22.75 -9.44
N LYS A 455 -6.32 23.20 -9.31
CA LYS A 455 -5.91 24.33 -8.45
C LYS A 455 -6.47 24.25 -7.02
N TYR A 456 -6.57 23.04 -6.47
CA TYR A 456 -7.26 22.75 -5.21
C TYR A 456 -6.39 22.90 -3.97
N GLN A 457 -5.08 23.16 -4.09
CA GLN A 457 -4.12 23.11 -2.99
C GLN A 457 -4.50 24.05 -1.84
N MET A 458 -4.91 25.30 -2.14
CA MET A 458 -5.37 26.25 -1.11
C MET A 458 -6.70 25.83 -0.48
N ALA A 459 -7.61 25.27 -1.26
CA ALA A 459 -8.89 24.76 -0.75
C ALA A 459 -8.67 23.54 0.16
N LEU A 460 -7.76 22.65 -0.21
CA LEU A 460 -7.39 21.48 0.60
C LEU A 460 -6.75 21.91 1.92
N LYS A 461 -5.83 22.88 1.88
CA LYS A 461 -5.24 23.46 3.09
C LYS A 461 -6.31 24.09 3.99
N ASP A 462 -7.25 24.86 3.43
CA ASP A 462 -8.34 25.47 4.20
C ASP A 462 -9.27 24.43 4.84
N LEU A 463 -9.50 23.28 4.20
CA LEU A 463 -10.24 22.16 4.81
C LEU A 463 -9.44 21.52 5.95
N CYS A 464 -8.11 21.44 5.83
CA CYS A 464 -7.23 20.95 6.88
C CYS A 464 -7.18 21.90 8.09
N ASP A 465 -7.00 23.20 7.84
CA ASP A 465 -6.95 24.23 8.89
C ASP A 465 -8.26 24.29 9.70
N LYS A 466 -9.38 23.83 9.12
CA LYS A 466 -10.70 23.75 9.76
C LYS A 466 -11.00 22.41 10.41
N GLY A 467 -10.08 21.45 10.36
CA GLY A 467 -10.26 20.10 10.92
C GLY A 467 -11.34 19.27 10.22
N ILE A 468 -11.72 19.63 8.98
CA ILE A 468 -12.69 18.83 8.20
C ILE A 468 -11.97 17.69 7.50
N VAL A 469 -10.76 17.95 7.03
CA VAL A 469 -9.84 16.99 6.43
C VAL A 469 -8.60 16.96 7.29
N GLU A 470 -7.99 15.80 7.46
CA GLU A 470 -6.74 15.61 8.15
C GLU A 470 -5.67 15.20 7.13
N ALA A 471 -4.46 15.72 7.28
CA ALA A 471 -3.32 15.42 6.43
C ALA A 471 -2.49 14.31 7.08
N TYR A 472 -2.11 13.31 6.30
CA TYR A 472 -1.34 12.16 6.74
C TYR A 472 0.00 12.17 6.00
N PRO A 473 1.00 12.93 6.48
CA PRO A 473 2.31 12.99 5.82
C PRO A 473 3.04 11.64 5.91
N PRO A 474 4.02 11.40 5.02
CA PRO A 474 4.92 10.26 5.12
C PRO A 474 5.59 10.16 6.48
N LEU A 475 5.66 8.94 7.02
CA LEU A 475 6.21 8.66 8.35
C LEU A 475 7.57 7.99 8.23
N CYS A 476 8.63 8.71 8.60
CA CYS A 476 10.02 8.30 8.37
C CYS A 476 10.81 8.08 9.66
N ASP A 477 11.60 7.02 9.72
CA ASP A 477 12.68 6.88 10.71
C ASP A 477 13.91 7.67 10.21
N VAL A 478 15.02 7.63 10.94
CA VAL A 478 16.26 8.34 10.59
C VAL A 478 16.79 7.92 9.23
N LYS A 479 17.17 8.92 8.41
CA LYS A 479 17.75 8.70 7.09
C LYS A 479 18.92 7.70 7.14
N GLY A 480 18.91 6.76 6.20
CA GLY A 480 19.89 5.67 6.12
C GLY A 480 19.50 4.40 6.89
N SER A 481 18.39 4.42 7.65
CA SER A 481 17.77 3.19 8.14
C SER A 481 16.94 2.51 7.03
N TYR A 482 16.56 1.26 7.32
CA TYR A 482 15.65 0.47 6.51
C TYR A 482 14.47 0.05 7.37
N THR A 483 13.26 0.19 6.83
CA THR A 483 12.02 -0.27 7.46
C THR A 483 11.29 -1.25 6.56
N ALA A 484 10.65 -2.24 7.17
CA ALA A 484 9.79 -3.23 6.54
C ALA A 484 8.43 -3.30 7.28
N GLN A 485 7.38 -3.69 6.57
CA GLN A 485 5.99 -3.85 7.02
C GLN A 485 5.39 -5.14 6.45
N TYR A 486 4.59 -5.81 7.27
CA TYR A 486 3.62 -6.82 6.85
C TYR A 486 2.33 -6.62 7.61
N GLU A 487 1.21 -6.89 6.93
CA GLU A 487 -0.11 -6.62 7.51
C GLU A 487 -1.20 -7.55 6.97
N HIS A 488 -2.13 -7.90 7.86
CA HIS A 488 -3.40 -8.51 7.48
C HIS A 488 -4.59 -7.91 8.21
N THR A 489 -5.70 -7.77 7.49
CA THR A 489 -7.02 -7.66 8.10
C THR A 489 -7.48 -9.02 8.65
N ILE A 490 -7.96 -9.01 9.89
CA ILE A 490 -8.62 -10.14 10.57
C ILE A 490 -10.05 -9.78 10.99
N MET A 491 -10.92 -10.80 11.05
CA MET A 491 -12.28 -10.71 11.60
C MET A 491 -12.36 -11.55 12.88
N LEU A 492 -12.85 -10.94 13.97
CA LEU A 492 -13.10 -11.65 15.23
C LEU A 492 -14.54 -12.19 15.26
N ARG A 493 -14.82 -13.20 14.44
CA ARG A 493 -16.16 -13.80 14.31
C ARG A 493 -16.58 -14.52 15.61
N PRO A 494 -17.87 -14.73 15.86
CA PRO A 494 -18.34 -15.39 17.08
C PRO A 494 -17.74 -16.79 17.31
N THR A 495 -17.48 -17.53 16.23
CA THR A 495 -17.00 -18.92 16.25
C THR A 495 -15.48 -19.06 16.12
N CYS A 496 -14.82 -18.13 15.42
CA CYS A 496 -13.42 -18.24 15.01
C CYS A 496 -12.80 -16.88 14.71
N LYS A 497 -11.47 -16.86 14.59
CA LYS A 497 -10.73 -15.75 13.99
C LYS A 497 -10.51 -16.07 12.52
N GLU A 498 -10.84 -15.17 11.62
CA GLU A 498 -10.56 -15.33 10.18
C GLU A 498 -9.54 -14.29 9.73
N VAL A 499 -8.38 -14.75 9.25
CA VAL A 499 -7.39 -13.89 8.57
C VAL A 499 -7.84 -13.73 7.13
N VAL A 500 -8.83 -12.86 6.92
CA VAL A 500 -9.60 -12.74 5.67
C VAL A 500 -8.72 -12.40 4.47
N SER A 501 -7.64 -11.66 4.69
CA SER A 501 -6.70 -11.19 3.66
C SER A 501 -5.52 -12.14 3.40
N ARG A 502 -5.42 -13.26 4.13
CA ARG A 502 -4.39 -14.29 3.93
C ARG A 502 -4.44 -14.80 2.48
N GLY A 503 -3.27 -15.06 1.90
CA GLY A 503 -3.13 -15.76 0.62
C GLY A 503 -1.95 -16.72 0.64
N ASP A 504 -1.64 -17.32 -0.51
CA ASP A 504 -0.52 -18.26 -0.65
C ASP A 504 0.86 -17.58 -0.59
N ASP A 505 0.89 -16.24 -0.64
CA ASP A 505 2.09 -15.43 -0.72
C ASP A 505 2.63 -15.00 0.66
N TYR A 506 1.77 -14.50 1.53
CA TYR A 506 2.13 -14.22 2.91
C TYR A 506 0.97 -14.39 3.87
#